data_AF-A0A5I9F3K1-F1
#
_entry.id   AF-A0A5I9F3K1-F1
#
_cell.length_a   1.000
_cell.length_b   1.000
_cell.length_c   1.000
_cell.angle_alpha   90.00
_cell.angle_beta   90.00
_cell.angle_gamma   90.00
#
_symmetry.space_group_name_H-M   'P 1'
#
loop_
_entity.id
_entity.type
_entity.pdbx_description
1 polymer ?
#
loop_
_entity_poly.entity_id
_entity_poly.type
_entity_poly.pdbx_seq_one_letter_code
_entity_poly.pdbx_strand_id
1 'polypeptide(L)'
;MGQPKKLSLLSEYERFVLESLYRQAAKESGHPPGVPERKRIRDEYIASLGKDIPQTRPYRKHKKPGSNDRTFHWQPCGPMRTIRKAGE
;
A
#
# COMPACT_ATOMS: atom_id res chain seq x y z
N MET A 1 32.29 -1.85 19.09
CA MET A 1 32.20 -1.71 17.61
C MET A 1 31.21 -2.74 17.07
N GLY A 2 29.91 -2.42 17.07
CA GLY A 2 28.82 -3.34 16.71
C GLY A 2 28.41 -3.21 15.25
N GLN A 3 28.36 -4.34 14.56
CA GLN A 3 28.26 -4.52 13.10
C GLN A 3 27.05 -3.84 12.40
N PRO A 4 27.19 -3.34 11.15
CA PRO A 4 26.11 -2.83 10.31
C PRO A 4 25.33 -3.94 9.56
N LYS A 5 25.14 -5.13 10.16
CA LYS A 5 24.58 -6.31 9.48
C LYS A 5 23.04 -6.35 9.34
N LYS A 6 22.31 -5.35 9.87
CA LYS A 6 20.84 -5.29 9.77
C LYS A 6 20.32 -4.46 8.59
N LEU A 7 21.18 -3.74 7.88
CA LEU A 7 20.81 -3.03 6.64
C LEU A 7 20.82 -3.94 5.40
N SER A 8 21.58 -5.04 5.45
CA SER A 8 21.67 -6.03 4.36
C SER A 8 20.46 -6.96 4.23
N LEU A 9 19.48 -6.87 5.14
CA LEU A 9 18.29 -7.71 5.15
C LEU A 9 17.08 -7.12 4.43
N LEU A 10 17.14 -5.84 4.04
CA LEU A 10 16.03 -5.20 3.34
C LEU A 10 16.09 -5.50 1.84
N SER A 11 14.97 -6.02 1.31
CA SER A 11 14.69 -6.16 -0.11
C SER A 11 14.81 -4.81 -0.83
N GLU A 12 15.07 -4.84 -2.13
CA GLU A 12 15.13 -3.63 -2.97
C GLU A 12 13.85 -2.80 -2.87
N TYR A 13 12.69 -3.47 -2.84
CA TYR A 13 11.40 -2.80 -2.63
C TYR A 13 11.31 -2.10 -1.27
N GLU A 14 11.79 -2.74 -0.20
CA GLU A 14 11.74 -2.17 1.15
C GLU A 14 12.67 -0.96 1.28
N ARG A 15 13.82 -0.98 0.58
CA ARG A 15 14.71 0.19 0.49
C ARG A 15 14.03 1.34 -0.25
N PHE A 16 13.36 1.05 -1.35
CA PHE A 16 12.58 2.04 -2.11
C PHE A 16 11.49 2.68 -1.24
N VAL A 17 10.71 1.87 -0.51
CA VAL A 17 9.67 2.37 0.39
C VAL A 17 10.25 3.28 1.49
N LEU A 18 11.33 2.87 2.13
CA LEU A 18 12.01 3.71 3.13
C LEU A 18 12.50 5.04 2.55
N GLU A 19 13.05 5.01 1.33
CA GLU A 19 13.49 6.24 0.66
C GLU A 19 12.32 7.16 0.34
N SER A 20 11.19 6.61 -0.12
CA SER A 20 9.94 7.37 -0.30
C SER A 20 9.46 8.01 1.00
N LEU A 21 9.51 7.29 2.13
CA LEU A 21 9.14 7.82 3.44
C LEU A 21 10.05 8.97 3.88
N TYR A 22 11.36 8.86 3.67
CA TYR A 22 12.28 9.96 3.96
C TYR A 22 12.01 11.21 3.10
N ARG A 23 11.71 11.02 1.81
CA ARG A 23 11.34 12.12 0.91
C ARG A 23 10.02 12.77 1.34
N GLN A 24 9.06 11.98 1.80
CA GLN A 24 7.79 12.50 2.31
C GLN A 24 8.00 13.31 3.59
N ALA A 25 8.74 12.77 4.56
CA ALA A 25 9.09 13.49 5.78
C ALA A 25 9.81 14.82 5.49
N ALA A 26 10.68 14.84 4.47
CA ALA A 26 11.35 16.06 4.04
C ALA A 26 10.40 17.11 3.45
N LYS A 27 9.35 16.68 2.74
CA LYS A 27 8.32 17.58 2.21
C LYS A 27 7.44 18.16 3.31
N GLU A 28 7.11 17.36 4.33
CA GLU A 28 6.24 17.78 5.44
C GLU A 28 6.95 18.74 6.40
N SER A 29 8.22 18.47 6.72
CA SER A 29 9.03 19.31 7.60
C SER A 29 9.74 20.47 6.88
N GLY A 30 9.79 20.43 5.55
CA GLY A 30 10.52 21.41 4.72
C GLY A 30 12.05 21.23 4.73
N HIS A 31 12.58 20.23 5.44
CA HIS A 31 14.01 19.92 5.48
C HIS A 31 14.28 18.41 5.45
N PRO A 32 15.42 17.95 4.92
CA PRO A 32 15.75 16.52 4.93
C PRO A 32 15.75 15.97 6.36
N PRO A 33 15.19 14.77 6.60
CA PRO A 33 15.15 14.22 7.95
C PRO A 33 16.57 13.93 8.45
N GLY A 34 16.82 14.32 9.70
CA GLY A 34 18.10 14.08 10.36
C GLY A 34 18.34 12.59 10.67
N VAL A 35 19.55 12.24 11.11
CA VAL A 35 19.89 10.88 11.55
C VAL A 35 18.90 10.29 12.59
N PRO A 36 18.48 11.02 13.65
CA PRO A 36 17.53 10.46 14.63
C PRO A 36 16.13 10.24 14.06
N GLU A 37 15.67 11.13 13.18
CA GLU A 37 14.34 11.02 12.54
C GLU A 37 14.30 9.87 11.55
N ARG A 38 15.35 9.71 10.72
CA ARG A 38 15.47 8.56 9.81
C ARG A 38 15.45 7.25 10.57
N LYS A 39 16.11 7.20 11.74
CA LYS A 39 16.08 6.01 12.60
C LYS A 39 14.66 5.71 13.10
N ARG A 40 13.92 6.72 13.58
CA ARG A 40 12.52 6.57 14.01
C ARG A 40 11.63 6.06 12.87
N ILE A 41 11.66 6.71 11.71
CA ILE A 41 10.88 6.32 10.52
C ILE A 41 11.19 4.85 10.14
N ARG A 42 12.47 4.47 10.20
CA ARG A 42 12.88 3.10 9.92
C ARG A 42 12.36 2.10 10.94
N ASP A 43 12.48 2.41 12.23
CA ASP A 43 12.04 1.52 13.31
C ASP A 43 10.51 1.33 13.26
N GLU A 44 9.76 2.40 12.97
CA GLU A 44 8.30 2.35 12.74
C GLU A 44 7.94 1.51 11.50
N TYR A 45 8.65 1.68 10.40
CA TYR A 45 8.45 0.87 9.20
C TYR A 45 8.69 -0.62 9.47
N ILE A 46 9.79 -0.98 10.15
CA ILE A 46 10.08 -2.36 10.52
C ILE A 46 8.99 -2.92 11.47
N ALA A 47 8.54 -2.13 12.44
CA ALA A 47 7.45 -2.51 13.33
C ALA A 47 6.12 -2.71 12.57
N SER A 48 5.89 -1.98 11.48
CA SER A 48 4.71 -2.14 10.62
C SER A 48 4.76 -3.40 9.76
N LEU A 49 5.95 -3.86 9.34
CA LEU A 49 6.11 -5.10 8.56
C LEU A 49 5.74 -6.35 9.37
N GLY A 50 5.96 -6.32 10.69
CA GLY A 50 5.60 -7.42 11.59
C GLY A 50 4.13 -7.45 12.00
N LYS A 51 3.35 -6.41 11.67
CA LYS A 51 1.89 -6.49 11.78
C LYS A 51 1.41 -7.26 10.57
N ASP A 52 0.82 -8.43 10.78
CA ASP A 52 0.08 -9.15 9.76
C ASP A 52 -0.88 -8.17 9.08
N ILE A 53 -0.49 -7.64 7.92
CA ILE A 53 -1.44 -7.03 7.00
C ILE A 53 -2.41 -8.16 6.74
N PRO A 54 -3.68 -8.08 7.16
CA PRO A 54 -4.60 -9.17 6.92
C PRO A 54 -4.53 -9.45 5.43
N GLN A 55 -4.15 -10.68 5.09
CA GLN A 55 -4.12 -11.14 3.71
C GLN A 55 -5.56 -11.33 3.22
N THR A 56 -6.42 -10.35 3.48
CA THR A 56 -7.74 -10.23 2.89
C THR A 56 -7.51 -9.87 1.44
N ARG A 57 -7.30 -10.90 0.62
CA ARG A 57 -7.64 -10.83 -0.80
C ARG A 57 -9.12 -10.40 -0.85
N PRO A 58 -9.46 -9.17 -1.28
CA PRO A 58 -10.85 -8.73 -1.21
C PRO A 58 -11.73 -9.45 -2.24
N TYR A 59 -11.14 -10.25 -3.13
CA TYR A 59 -11.85 -10.92 -4.21
C TYR A 59 -11.35 -12.36 -4.40
N ARG A 60 -11.73 -13.27 -3.50
CA ARG A 60 -11.73 -14.69 -3.86
C ARG A 60 -13.03 -14.96 -4.63
N LYS A 61 -12.96 -15.02 -5.96
CA LYS A 61 -14.09 -15.55 -6.76
C LYS A 61 -14.34 -16.99 -6.31
N HIS A 62 -15.42 -17.21 -5.58
CA HIS A 62 -15.94 -18.55 -5.33
C HIS A 62 -16.52 -19.05 -6.66
N LYS A 63 -15.74 -19.84 -7.42
CA LYS A 63 -16.31 -20.65 -8.51
C LYS A 63 -17.05 -21.81 -7.85
N LYS A 64 -18.38 -21.85 -8.00
CA LYS A 64 -19.15 -23.05 -7.68
C LYS A 64 -18.72 -24.17 -8.64
N PRO A 65 -18.58 -25.43 -8.19
CA PRO A 65 -18.32 -26.55 -9.08
C PRO A 65 -19.45 -26.65 -10.11
N GLY A 66 -19.11 -26.65 -11.41
CA GLY A 66 -20.06 -26.65 -12.53
C GLY A 66 -20.30 -25.30 -13.22
N SER A 67 -19.78 -24.20 -12.68
CA SER A 67 -19.94 -22.86 -13.29
C SER A 67 -18.93 -22.63 -14.42
N ASN A 68 -19.34 -22.89 -15.67
CA ASN A 68 -18.59 -22.52 -16.88
C ASN A 68 -18.90 -21.09 -17.35
N ASP A 69 -19.11 -20.16 -16.41
CA ASP A 69 -19.40 -18.76 -16.72
C ASP A 69 -18.15 -18.06 -17.24
N ARG A 70 -18.03 -18.07 -18.57
CA ARG A 70 -17.07 -17.29 -19.36
C ARG A 70 -17.43 -15.82 -19.44
N THR A 71 -18.59 -15.42 -18.88
CA THR A 71 -19.22 -14.13 -19.14
C THR A 71 -19.30 -13.34 -17.84
N PHE A 72 -18.39 -12.39 -17.68
CA PHE A 72 -18.45 -11.40 -16.62
C PHE A 72 -19.60 -10.43 -16.92
N HIS A 73 -20.67 -10.50 -16.14
CA HIS A 73 -21.77 -9.54 -16.20
C HIS A 73 -21.56 -8.53 -15.07
N TRP A 74 -21.08 -7.34 -15.41
CA TRP A 74 -21.07 -6.23 -14.47
C TRP A 74 -22.52 -5.78 -14.22
N GLN A 75 -22.97 -5.84 -12.97
CA GLN A 75 -24.21 -5.22 -12.53
C GLN A 75 -23.86 -4.09 -11.55
N PRO A 76 -24.25 -2.84 -11.81
CA PRO A 76 -24.06 -1.77 -10.85
C PRO A 76 -24.87 -2.06 -9.58
N CYS A 77 -24.20 -2.02 -8.43
CA CYS A 77 -24.85 -2.13 -7.11
C CYS A 77 -25.53 -0.80 -6.76
N GLY A 78 -26.64 -0.48 -7.42
CA GLY A 78 -27.48 0.65 -7.06
C GLY A 78 -28.19 1.32 -8.24
N PRO A 79 -29.22 2.14 -7.96
CA PRO A 79 -29.91 2.91 -9.00
C PRO A 79 -28.91 3.86 -9.68
N MET A 80 -28.73 3.70 -10.99
CA MET A 80 -27.94 4.63 -11.80
C MET A 80 -28.54 6.03 -11.66
N ARG A 81 -27.79 6.98 -11.08
CA ARG A 81 -28.19 8.39 -11.07
C ARG A 81 -28.23 8.87 -12.52
N THR A 82 -29.37 9.42 -12.93
CA THR A 82 -29.51 10.08 -14.23
C THR A 82 -28.61 11.31 -14.27
N ILE A 83 -27.68 11.33 -15.22
CA ILE A 83 -26.88 12.53 -15.51
C ILE A 83 -27.85 13.54 -16.12
N ARG A 84 -28.11 14.64 -15.42
CA ARG A 84 -28.89 15.75 -15.98
C ARG A 84 -28.10 16.30 -17.17
N LYS A 85 -28.71 16.35 -18.35
CA LYS A 85 -28.12 17.05 -19.49
C LYS A 85 -27.98 18.53 -19.10
N ALA A 86 -26.76 19.06 -19.22
CA ALA A 86 -26.53 20.49 -19.10
C ALA A 86 -26.86 21.14 -20.45
N GLY A 87 -27.75 22.13 -20.43
CA GLY A 87 -28.04 22.99 -21.57
C GLY A 87 -29.30 22.58 -22.34
N GLU A 88 -30.41 23.21 -21.97
CA GLU A 88 -31.45 23.65 -22.90
C GLU A 88 -31.45 25.18 -22.86
#